data_AF-A0A6H1KQ71-F1
#
_entry.id   AF-A0A6H1KQ71-F1
#
_cell.length_a   1.000
_cell.length_b   1.000
_cell.length_c   1.000
_cell.angle_alpha   90.00
_cell.angle_beta   90.00
_cell.angle_gamma   90.00
#
_symmetry.space_group_name_H-M   'P 1'
#
loop_
_entity.id
_entity.type
_entity.pdbx_description
1 polymer ?
#
loop_
_entity_poly.entity_id
_entity_poly.type
_entity_poly.pdbx_seq_one_letter_code
_entity_poly.pdbx_strand_id
1 'polypeptide(L)'
;MPQPLGTPRRMEGRGIPLLNQSRQRPVWPFVLLGSLLGLAVLAAVGTWVYGVYSMSDPATSLVVGMRIDGSRISVKMPTCPTDKVGTVEVYDSDSEKLLWQASGPKTQEGKRGAVTLWKADDFLKAEPGTHPKTLPANLDVSVTFAGVDDGTGDVFNVRKVKAAHVPDGQYWTRDGSRTASQIDAQFKCHASS
;
A
#
# COMPACT_ATOMS: atom_id res chain seq x y z
N MET A 1 -62.83 -59.83 -43.95
CA MET A 1 -63.27 -58.93 -45.06
C MET A 1 -64.80 -59.00 -45.14
N PRO A 2 -65.56 -57.94 -45.46
CA PRO A 2 -65.24 -56.51 -45.67
C PRO A 2 -66.15 -55.54 -44.85
N GLN A 3 -65.81 -54.25 -44.83
CA GLN A 3 -66.73 -53.14 -44.49
C GLN A 3 -67.65 -52.81 -45.70
N PRO A 4 -68.78 -52.10 -45.47
CA PRO A 4 -68.90 -50.76 -46.07
C PRO A 4 -69.61 -49.74 -45.12
N LEU A 5 -69.10 -48.51 -44.93
CA LEU A 5 -69.17 -47.29 -45.76
C LEU A 5 -70.57 -46.63 -45.85
N GLY A 6 -70.68 -45.45 -45.21
CA GLY A 6 -71.82 -44.54 -45.28
C GLY A 6 -71.53 -43.17 -44.62
N THR A 7 -70.96 -42.24 -45.39
CA THR A 7 -70.87 -40.78 -45.16
C THR A 7 -72.22 -40.08 -45.43
N PRO A 8 -72.42 -38.73 -45.33
CA PRO A 8 -71.70 -37.61 -44.69
C PRO A 8 -72.63 -36.59 -43.97
N ARG A 9 -72.08 -35.54 -43.32
CA ARG A 9 -72.54 -34.11 -43.35
C ARG A 9 -71.71 -33.28 -42.35
N ARG A 10 -70.89 -32.35 -42.84
CA ARG A 10 -71.18 -30.92 -43.10
C ARG A 10 -71.25 -30.09 -41.83
N MET A 11 -70.20 -29.29 -41.60
CA MET A 11 -70.13 -27.99 -40.93
C MET A 11 -68.62 -27.63 -40.95
N GLU A 12 -68.13 -26.43 -41.15
CA GLU A 12 -68.67 -25.12 -41.45
C GLU A 12 -67.42 -24.26 -41.70
N GLY A 13 -67.46 -23.36 -42.66
CA GLY A 13 -66.36 -22.44 -42.88
C GLY A 13 -66.06 -21.63 -41.63
N ARG A 14 -64.79 -21.51 -41.27
CA ARG A 14 -64.34 -20.41 -40.42
C ARG A 14 -62.97 -19.96 -40.90
N GLY A 15 -62.96 -18.73 -41.40
CA GLY A 15 -61.79 -18.07 -41.96
C GLY A 15 -60.63 -18.08 -40.97
N ILE A 16 -59.44 -18.23 -41.52
CA ILE A 16 -58.17 -18.01 -40.84
C ILE A 16 -58.16 -16.54 -40.37
N PRO A 17 -58.13 -16.24 -39.06
CA PRO A 17 -57.79 -14.91 -38.63
C PRO A 17 -56.29 -14.73 -38.83
N LEU A 18 -55.92 -13.82 -39.73
CA LEU A 18 -54.63 -13.13 -39.74
C LEU A 18 -54.46 -12.41 -38.39
N LEU A 19 -54.04 -13.16 -37.36
CA LEU A 19 -53.64 -12.58 -36.08
C LEU A 19 -52.17 -12.16 -36.18
N ASN A 20 -52.02 -10.93 -36.66
CA ASN A 20 -51.15 -9.90 -36.09
C ASN A 20 -49.85 -10.43 -35.48
N GLN A 21 -48.85 -10.64 -36.35
CA GLN A 21 -47.47 -10.83 -35.94
C GLN A 21 -47.03 -9.54 -35.22
N SER A 22 -47.17 -9.51 -33.89
CA SER A 22 -46.61 -8.43 -33.09
C SER A 22 -45.11 -8.43 -33.37
N ARG A 23 -44.66 -7.45 -34.15
CA ARG A 23 -43.26 -7.22 -34.47
C ARG A 23 -42.57 -6.86 -33.15
N GLN A 24 -42.20 -7.87 -32.35
CA GLN A 24 -41.32 -7.68 -31.22
C GLN A 24 -40.02 -7.17 -31.82
N ARG A 25 -39.80 -5.85 -31.70
CA ARG A 25 -38.51 -5.26 -32.05
C ARG A 25 -37.49 -6.04 -31.22
N PRO A 26 -36.47 -6.66 -31.84
CA PRO A 26 -35.49 -7.41 -31.09
C PRO A 26 -34.88 -6.44 -30.09
N VAL A 27 -35.09 -6.69 -28.80
CA VAL A 27 -34.55 -5.89 -27.69
C VAL A 27 -33.08 -6.24 -27.45
N TRP A 28 -32.64 -7.36 -28.03
CA TRP A 28 -31.28 -7.89 -28.03
C TRP A 28 -30.16 -6.91 -28.41
N PRO A 29 -30.27 -6.05 -29.46
CA PRO A 29 -29.21 -5.09 -29.76
C PRO A 29 -29.05 -4.06 -28.64
N PHE A 30 -30.13 -3.63 -27.97
CA PHE A 30 -30.05 -2.68 -26.86
C PHE A 30 -29.47 -3.30 -25.59
N VAL A 31 -29.79 -4.57 -25.32
CA VAL A 31 -29.22 -5.32 -24.19
C VAL A 31 -27.73 -5.58 -24.38
N LEU A 32 -27.30 -5.91 -25.60
CA LEU A 32 -25.90 -6.11 -25.95
C LEU A 32 -25.11 -4.79 -25.91
N LEU A 33 -25.66 -3.70 -26.45
CA LEU A 33 -25.02 -2.38 -26.38
C LEU A 33 -24.90 -1.90 -24.93
N GLY A 34 -25.95 -2.05 -24.12
CA GLY A 34 -25.95 -1.69 -22.71
C GLY A 34 -24.95 -2.50 -21.89
N SER A 35 -24.80 -3.80 -22.19
CA SER A 35 -23.81 -4.65 -21.54
C SER A 35 -22.38 -4.29 -21.90
N LEU A 36 -22.10 -3.97 -23.18
CA LEU A 36 -20.78 -3.50 -23.62
C LEU A 36 -20.41 -2.15 -23.01
N LEU A 37 -21.36 -1.23 -22.92
CA LEU A 37 -21.18 0.05 -22.24
C LEU A 37 -20.92 -0.13 -20.74
N GLY A 38 -21.67 -1.01 -20.07
CA GLY A 38 -21.46 -1.32 -18.66
C GLY A 38 -20.08 -1.92 -18.39
N LEU A 39 -19.62 -2.86 -19.23
CA LEU A 39 -18.29 -3.44 -19.13
C LEU A 39 -17.17 -2.42 -19.39
N ALA A 40 -17.35 -1.52 -20.37
CA ALA A 40 -16.38 -0.46 -20.65
C ALA A 40 -16.23 0.51 -19.47
N VAL A 41 -17.34 0.89 -18.83
CA VAL A 41 -17.33 1.73 -17.63
C VAL A 41 -16.62 1.01 -16.48
N LEU A 42 -16.93 -0.26 -16.23
CA LEU A 42 -16.26 -1.04 -15.18
C LEU A 42 -14.76 -1.20 -15.44
N ALA A 43 -14.35 -1.42 -16.70
CA ALA A 43 -12.94 -1.49 -17.09
C ALA A 43 -12.22 -0.16 -16.90
N ALA A 44 -12.87 0.97 -17.24
CA ALA A 44 -12.32 2.29 -17.03
C ALA A 44 -12.14 2.60 -15.53
N VAL A 45 -13.15 2.28 -14.70
CA VAL A 45 -13.06 2.44 -13.25
C VAL A 45 -11.98 1.52 -12.66
N GLY A 46 -11.92 0.26 -13.08
CA GLY A 46 -10.88 -0.68 -12.64
C GLY A 46 -9.48 -0.21 -13.01
N THR A 47 -9.29 0.31 -14.22
CA THR A 47 -8.01 0.87 -14.70
C THR A 47 -7.63 2.12 -13.93
N TRP A 48 -8.60 3.00 -13.62
CA TRP A 48 -8.36 4.19 -12.81
C TRP A 48 -7.99 3.85 -11.37
N VAL A 49 -8.72 2.95 -10.71
CA VAL A 49 -8.40 2.47 -9.35
C VAL A 49 -7.03 1.79 -9.33
N TYR A 50 -6.75 0.93 -10.30
CA TYR A 50 -5.44 0.29 -10.44
C TYR A 50 -4.32 1.31 -10.69
N GLY A 51 -4.56 2.31 -11.53
CA GLY A 51 -3.62 3.40 -11.78
C GLY A 51 -3.33 4.21 -10.52
N VAL A 52 -4.36 4.61 -9.77
CA VAL A 52 -4.20 5.30 -8.47
C VAL A 52 -3.42 4.43 -7.48
N TYR A 53 -3.75 3.14 -7.38
CA TYR A 53 -3.06 2.22 -6.48
C TYR A 53 -1.58 2.01 -6.89
N SER A 54 -1.31 1.79 -8.17
CA SER A 54 0.05 1.59 -8.71
C SER A 54 0.92 2.84 -8.67
N MET A 55 0.32 4.04 -8.69
CA MET A 55 1.07 5.29 -8.47
C MET A 55 1.30 5.58 -6.98
N SER A 56 0.48 5.01 -6.09
CA SER A 56 0.58 5.22 -4.64
C SER A 56 1.52 4.23 -3.96
N ASP A 57 1.78 3.07 -4.56
CA ASP A 57 2.71 2.06 -4.06
C ASP A 57 3.93 2.00 -4.99
N PRO A 58 4.97 2.85 -4.77
CA PRO A 58 6.20 2.71 -5.54
C PRO A 58 6.75 1.31 -5.27
N ALA A 59 6.96 0.54 -6.35
CA ALA A 59 7.31 -0.88 -6.38
C ALA A 59 8.63 -1.29 -5.66
N THR A 60 9.23 -0.39 -4.89
CA THR A 60 10.36 -0.67 -3.99
C THR A 60 10.18 0.15 -2.71
N SER A 61 9.38 -0.34 -1.77
CA SER A 61 9.43 0.17 -0.40
C SER A 61 10.84 -0.05 0.12
N LEU A 62 11.59 1.04 0.32
CA LEU A 62 12.93 0.98 0.89
C LEU A 62 12.89 0.26 2.24
N VAL A 63 13.86 -0.63 2.49
CA VAL A 63 13.90 -1.36 3.75
C VAL A 63 14.46 -0.44 4.82
N VAL A 64 13.65 -0.12 5.82
CA VAL A 64 14.08 0.56 7.05
C VAL A 64 14.08 -0.48 8.18
N GLY A 65 15.09 -0.40 9.05
CA GLY A 65 15.21 -1.30 10.19
C GLY A 65 14.83 -0.65 11.50
N MET A 66 14.16 -1.37 12.40
CA MET A 66 13.90 -0.95 13.78
C MET A 66 14.44 -1.97 14.78
N ARG A 67 14.95 -1.49 15.91
CA ARG A 67 15.31 -2.29 17.06
C ARG A 67 14.70 -1.69 18.32
N ILE A 68 14.09 -2.53 19.16
CA ILE A 68 13.53 -2.12 20.45
C ILE A 68 14.18 -2.95 21.54
N ASP A 69 15.06 -2.33 22.32
CA ASP A 69 15.71 -2.91 23.50
C ASP A 69 15.13 -2.25 24.76
N GLY A 70 14.09 -2.86 25.34
CA GLY A 70 13.38 -2.25 26.47
C GLY A 70 12.70 -0.93 26.07
N SER A 71 13.19 0.19 26.62
CA SER A 71 12.73 1.54 26.28
C SER A 71 13.55 2.22 25.18
N ARG A 72 14.67 1.62 24.75
CA ARG A 72 15.52 2.18 23.70
C ARG A 72 14.99 1.73 22.34
N ILE A 73 14.66 2.70 21.50
CA ILE A 73 14.20 2.46 20.13
C ILE A 73 15.23 3.04 19.18
N SER A 74 15.84 2.18 18.38
CA SER A 74 16.83 2.56 17.37
C SER A 74 16.31 2.22 15.99
N VAL A 75 16.55 3.12 15.03
CA VAL A 75 16.12 2.96 13.65
C VAL A 75 17.34 3.08 12.74
N LYS A 76 17.37 2.27 11.69
CA LYS A 76 18.36 2.36 10.63
C LYS A 76 17.68 2.61 9.30
N MET A 77 17.88 3.81 8.77
CA MET A 77 17.48 4.20 7.43
C MET A 77 18.60 3.88 6.43
N PRO A 78 18.27 3.47 5.21
CA PRO A 78 19.26 3.29 4.16
C PRO A 78 19.92 4.62 3.80
N THR A 79 21.23 4.62 3.60
CA THR A 79 22.00 5.81 3.24
C THR A 79 23.16 5.44 2.32
N CYS A 80 23.46 6.29 1.34
CA CYS A 80 24.76 6.32 0.70
C CYS A 80 25.81 7.01 1.57
N PRO A 81 27.12 6.77 1.34
CA PRO A 81 28.19 7.40 2.12
C PRO A 81 28.17 8.94 2.12
N THR A 82 27.64 9.54 1.05
CA THR A 82 27.50 11.00 0.88
C THR A 82 26.24 11.56 1.53
N ASP A 83 25.25 10.70 1.79
CA ASP A 83 23.97 11.12 2.34
C ASP A 83 24.12 11.50 3.80
N LYS A 84 23.30 12.44 4.23
CA LYS A 84 23.21 12.84 5.63
C LYS A 84 21.76 12.95 6.01
N VAL A 85 21.39 12.38 7.15
CA VAL A 85 20.08 12.60 7.73
C VAL A 85 19.92 14.06 8.14
N GLY A 86 18.83 14.68 7.70
CA GLY A 86 18.43 16.04 8.08
C GLY A 86 17.45 16.02 9.25
N THR A 87 16.27 15.45 9.02
CA THR A 87 15.16 15.42 9.98
C THR A 87 14.65 13.99 10.14
N VAL A 88 14.25 13.63 11.35
CA VAL A 88 13.56 12.38 11.70
C VAL A 88 12.23 12.76 12.33
N GLU A 89 11.16 12.15 11.88
CA GLU A 89 9.81 12.33 12.39
C GLU A 89 9.22 10.97 12.75
N VAL A 90 8.43 10.96 13.81
CA VAL A 90 7.77 9.76 14.32
C VAL A 90 6.32 10.09 14.58
N TYR A 91 5.44 9.33 13.97
CA TYR A 91 4.01 9.50 14.04
C TYR A 91 3.35 8.26 14.66
N ASP A 92 2.19 8.48 15.26
CA ASP A 92 1.19 7.44 15.44
C ASP A 92 0.61 7.16 14.05
N SER A 93 0.87 5.96 13.51
CA SER A 93 0.43 5.63 12.15
C SER A 93 -1.09 5.55 12.03
N ASP A 94 -1.81 5.24 13.11
CA ASP A 94 -3.26 5.05 13.05
C ASP A 94 -3.99 6.41 13.07
N SER A 95 -3.40 7.43 13.71
CA SER A 95 -4.01 8.75 13.87
C SER A 95 -3.25 9.89 13.17
N GLU A 96 -2.16 9.59 12.48
CA GLU A 96 -1.23 10.55 11.84
C GLU A 96 -0.68 11.63 12.80
N LYS A 97 -0.72 11.36 14.10
CA LYS A 97 -0.31 12.34 15.11
C LYS A 97 1.21 12.33 15.23
N LEU A 98 1.86 13.48 15.05
CA LEU A 98 3.28 13.64 15.34
C LEU A 98 3.55 13.37 16.83
N LEU A 99 4.36 12.35 17.10
CA LEU A 99 4.79 11.95 18.43
C LEU A 99 6.15 12.55 18.79
N TRP A 100 7.02 12.70 17.79
CA TRP A 100 8.38 13.21 17.95
C TRP A 100 8.99 13.65 16.64
N GLN A 101 9.78 14.72 16.70
CA GLN A 101 10.61 15.19 15.61
C GLN A 101 11.99 15.55 16.16
N ALA A 102 13.03 15.26 15.40
CA ALA A 102 14.37 15.77 15.67
C ALA A 102 15.13 16.07 14.39
N SER A 103 16.02 17.05 14.45
CA SER A 103 16.81 17.48 13.31
C SER A 103 18.28 17.71 13.65
N GLY A 104 19.11 17.53 12.64
CA GLY A 104 20.56 17.66 12.71
C GLY A 104 21.19 16.66 13.69
N PRO A 105 21.27 15.36 13.35
CA PRO A 105 22.02 14.40 14.15
C PRO A 105 23.47 14.86 14.36
N LYS A 106 23.95 14.80 15.60
CA LYS A 106 25.31 15.21 15.99
C LYS A 106 26.32 14.09 15.77
N THR A 107 25.91 12.84 16.01
CA THR A 107 26.75 11.64 15.92
C THR A 107 27.00 11.25 14.46
N GLN A 108 28.09 10.51 14.20
CA GLN A 108 28.39 10.03 12.84
C GLN A 108 27.40 8.95 12.40
N GLU A 109 27.02 8.09 13.34
CA GLU A 109 26.02 7.05 13.16
C GLU A 109 24.66 7.66 12.80
N GLY A 110 24.23 8.69 13.54
CA GLY A 110 22.97 9.39 13.28
C GLY A 110 22.95 10.09 11.93
N LYS A 111 24.07 10.73 11.54
CA LYS A 111 24.20 11.33 10.19
C LYS A 111 24.08 10.27 9.09
N ARG A 112 24.57 9.05 9.34
CA ARG A 112 24.49 7.89 8.43
C ARG A 112 23.25 7.02 8.65
N GLY A 113 22.15 7.59 9.13
CA GLY A 113 20.89 6.87 9.19
C GLY A 113 20.68 5.96 10.39
N ALA A 114 21.64 5.80 11.31
CA ALA A 114 21.48 5.00 12.53
C ALA A 114 21.13 5.92 13.71
N VAL A 115 19.83 6.07 13.99
CA VAL A 115 19.31 7.03 14.98
C VAL A 115 18.69 6.32 16.17
N THR A 116 18.79 6.93 17.36
CA THR A 116 18.02 6.50 18.54
C THR A 116 16.90 7.52 18.77
N LEU A 117 15.66 7.06 18.67
CA LEU A 117 14.49 7.92 18.82
C LEU A 117 14.37 8.43 20.26
N TRP A 118 13.84 9.64 20.42
CA TRP A 118 13.72 10.34 21.72
C TRP A 118 15.03 10.57 22.49
N LYS A 119 16.20 10.32 21.90
CA LYS A 119 17.49 10.67 22.51
C LYS A 119 17.88 12.10 22.12
N ALA A 120 17.23 13.08 22.73
CA ALA A 120 17.34 14.50 22.36
C ALA A 120 18.78 15.02 22.27
N ASP A 121 19.68 14.56 23.15
CA ASP A 121 21.08 15.00 23.19
C ASP A 121 21.85 14.67 21.90
N ASP A 122 21.43 13.65 21.15
CA ASP A 122 22.05 13.24 19.88
C ASP A 122 21.68 14.17 18.71
N PHE A 123 20.81 15.17 18.92
CA PHE A 123 20.29 16.05 17.86
C PHE A 123 20.46 17.54 18.20
N LEU A 124 20.56 18.39 17.18
CA LEU A 124 20.60 19.84 17.36
C LEU A 124 19.26 20.37 17.88
N LYS A 125 18.15 19.84 17.37
CA LYS A 125 16.79 20.15 17.82
C LYS A 125 16.01 18.84 17.96
N ALA A 126 15.25 18.69 19.04
CA ALA A 126 14.35 17.54 19.23
C ALA A 126 13.15 17.93 20.09
N GLU A 127 11.94 17.54 19.67
CA GLU A 127 10.70 17.84 20.37
C GLU A 127 9.58 16.82 20.10
N PRO A 128 8.71 16.53 21.08
CA PRO A 128 8.92 16.79 22.50
C PRO A 128 10.07 15.93 23.06
N GLY A 129 10.87 16.46 23.99
CA GLY A 129 11.98 15.71 24.59
C GLY A 129 11.58 14.51 25.45
N THR A 130 10.27 14.30 25.68
CA THR A 130 9.75 13.22 26.54
C THR A 130 9.33 12.02 25.70
N HIS A 131 9.89 10.85 26.01
CA HIS A 131 9.45 9.58 25.43
C HIS A 131 8.06 9.18 25.97
N PRO A 132 7.09 8.80 25.10
CA PRO A 132 5.80 8.31 25.55
C PRO A 132 5.92 7.11 26.49
N LYS A 133 5.12 7.09 27.57
CA LYS A 133 5.05 5.93 28.48
C LYS A 133 4.53 4.67 27.77
N THR A 134 3.62 4.88 26.82
CA THR A 134 3.02 3.84 25.99
C THR A 134 3.19 4.24 24.54
N LEU A 135 3.75 3.34 23.74
CA LEU A 135 3.84 3.51 22.29
C LEU A 135 2.51 3.10 21.63
N PRO A 136 2.13 3.71 20.50
CA PRO A 136 1.00 3.22 19.70
C PRO A 136 1.27 1.81 19.16
N ALA A 137 0.25 1.18 18.59
CA ALA A 137 0.39 -0.14 17.98
C ALA A 137 1.36 -0.12 16.79
N ASN A 138 1.27 0.94 15.98
CA ASN A 138 2.04 1.17 14.78
C ASN A 138 2.76 2.51 14.88
N LEU A 139 4.09 2.50 14.78
CA LEU A 139 4.91 3.71 14.66
C LEU A 139 5.24 3.92 13.19
N ASP A 140 4.91 5.08 12.65
CA ASP A 140 5.42 5.54 11.36
C ASP A 140 6.67 6.38 11.61
N VAL A 141 7.78 5.99 11.01
CA VAL A 141 9.05 6.71 11.12
C VAL A 141 9.43 7.22 9.74
N SER A 142 9.53 8.54 9.61
CA SER A 142 9.93 9.22 8.38
C SER A 142 11.25 9.96 8.58
N VAL A 143 12.04 10.03 7.52
CA VAL A 143 13.34 10.70 7.49
C VAL A 143 13.49 11.49 6.22
N THR A 144 13.92 12.74 6.37
CA THR A 144 14.30 13.62 5.26
C THR A 144 15.82 13.77 5.25
N PHE A 145 16.44 13.61 4.08
CA PHE A 145 17.89 13.81 3.94
C PHE A 145 18.24 15.30 3.89
N ALA A 146 19.42 15.66 4.39
CA ALA A 146 19.86 17.04 4.46
C ALA A 146 20.17 17.59 3.07
N GLY A 147 19.63 18.77 2.74
CA GLY A 147 19.90 19.47 1.48
C GLY A 147 19.04 19.02 0.30
N VAL A 148 18.08 18.12 0.53
CA VAL A 148 17.07 17.70 -0.45
C VAL A 148 15.71 17.60 0.24
N ASP A 149 14.63 17.69 -0.53
CA ASP A 149 13.26 17.48 -0.03
C ASP A 149 12.85 15.99 -0.10
N ASP A 150 13.80 15.11 -0.42
CA ASP A 150 13.59 13.66 -0.53
C ASP A 150 13.81 12.96 0.82
N GLY A 151 13.09 11.85 1.00
CA GLY A 151 13.05 11.12 2.24
C GLY A 151 12.63 9.66 2.10
N THR A 152 12.71 8.94 3.21
CA THR A 152 12.29 7.55 3.31
C THR A 152 11.70 7.29 4.68
N GLY A 153 10.84 6.28 4.79
CA GLY A 153 10.23 5.93 6.05
C GLY A 153 9.62 4.54 6.00
N ASP A 154 9.20 4.09 7.17
CA ASP A 154 8.43 2.85 7.27
C ASP A 154 7.52 2.80 8.49
N VAL A 155 6.47 1.98 8.39
CA VAL A 155 5.51 1.71 9.47
C VAL A 155 5.87 0.41 10.18
N PHE A 156 6.08 0.51 11.49
CA PHE A 156 6.50 -0.58 12.36
C PHE A 156 5.42 -0.97 13.35
N ASN A 157 5.00 -2.24 13.31
CA ASN A 157 4.17 -2.78 14.37
C ASN A 157 5.01 -3.05 15.63
N VAL A 158 4.81 -2.25 16.67
CA VAL A 158 5.63 -2.25 17.90
C VAL A 158 5.65 -3.62 18.57
N ARG A 159 4.50 -4.32 18.60
CA ARG A 159 4.41 -5.65 19.21
C ARG A 159 5.25 -6.67 18.45
N LYS A 160 5.19 -6.67 17.11
CA LYS A 160 5.98 -7.58 16.27
C LYS A 160 7.48 -7.34 16.45
N VAL A 161 7.92 -6.07 16.44
CA VAL A 161 9.34 -5.74 16.64
C VAL A 161 9.83 -6.20 18.01
N LYS A 162 9.05 -5.95 19.08
CA LYS A 162 9.41 -6.40 20.45
C LYS A 162 9.44 -7.93 20.61
N ALA A 163 8.60 -8.64 19.88
CA ALA A 163 8.53 -10.10 19.93
C ALA A 163 9.60 -10.79 19.05
N ALA A 164 10.21 -10.04 18.13
CA ALA A 164 11.21 -10.59 17.23
C ALA A 164 12.54 -10.80 17.96
N HIS A 165 13.20 -11.92 17.69
CA HIS A 165 14.59 -12.09 18.05
C HIS A 165 15.47 -11.33 17.05
N VAL A 166 16.11 -10.27 17.50
CA VAL A 166 17.02 -9.45 16.68
C VAL A 166 18.44 -9.61 17.22
N PRO A 167 19.36 -10.25 16.48
CA PRO A 167 20.75 -10.39 16.92
C PRO A 167 21.41 -9.04 17.17
N ASP A 168 22.40 -8.99 18.06
CA ASP A 168 23.11 -7.74 18.36
C ASP A 168 23.73 -7.11 17.12
N GLY A 169 23.62 -5.79 17.01
CA GLY A 169 24.06 -5.02 15.84
C GLY A 169 23.14 -5.13 14.61
N GLN A 170 22.02 -5.85 14.72
CA GLN A 170 21.00 -5.93 13.67
C GLN A 170 19.72 -5.20 14.04
N TYR A 171 18.90 -4.97 13.01
CA TYR A 171 17.60 -4.34 13.07
C TYR A 171 16.56 -5.31 12.51
N TRP A 172 15.36 -5.28 13.08
CA TRP A 172 14.20 -5.95 12.51
C TRP A 172 13.75 -5.21 11.24
N THR A 173 13.50 -5.96 10.17
CA THR A 173 12.83 -5.48 8.96
C THR A 173 11.70 -6.44 8.59
N ARG A 174 10.89 -6.08 7.59
CA ARG A 174 9.82 -6.96 7.07
C ARG A 174 10.34 -8.31 6.57
N ASP A 175 11.58 -8.38 6.10
CA ASP A 175 12.21 -9.57 5.52
C ASP A 175 13.13 -10.32 6.49
N GLY A 176 13.11 -9.94 7.77
CA GLY A 176 13.96 -10.52 8.81
C GLY A 176 15.04 -9.56 9.31
N SER A 177 15.95 -10.06 10.14
CA SER A 177 16.98 -9.22 10.73
C SER A 177 18.07 -8.84 9.71
N ARG A 178 18.48 -7.58 9.73
CA ARG A 178 19.52 -7.04 8.84
C ARG A 178 20.54 -6.21 9.62
N THR A 179 21.80 -6.27 9.21
CA THR A 179 22.81 -5.31 9.67
C THR A 179 22.58 -3.94 9.05
N ALA A 180 23.18 -2.90 9.63
CA ALA A 180 23.16 -1.56 9.03
C ALA A 180 23.71 -1.54 7.59
N SER A 181 24.80 -2.26 7.34
CA SER A 181 25.41 -2.35 6.00
C SER A 181 24.52 -3.08 4.99
N GLN A 182 23.74 -4.08 5.42
CA GLN A 182 22.79 -4.76 4.53
C GLN A 182 21.61 -3.85 4.18
N ILE A 183 21.19 -2.99 5.11
CA ILE A 183 20.17 -1.96 4.84
C ILE A 183 20.70 -0.92 3.86
N ASP A 184 21.95 -0.46 4.04
CA ASP A 184 22.58 0.50 3.11
C ASP A 184 22.80 -0.09 1.71
N ALA A 185 23.11 -1.38 1.62
CA ALA A 185 23.40 -2.07 0.37
C ALA A 185 22.22 -2.13 -0.62
N GLN A 186 21.01 -1.74 -0.21
CA GLN A 186 19.88 -1.61 -1.13
C GLN A 186 20.06 -0.45 -2.13
N PHE A 187 20.87 0.55 -1.78
CA PHE A 187 21.26 1.60 -2.69
C PHE A 187 22.51 1.20 -3.48
N LYS A 188 22.47 1.38 -4.80
CA LYS A 188 23.64 1.25 -5.68
C LYS A 188 24.47 2.52 -5.64
N CYS A 189 24.99 2.85 -4.46
CA CYS A 189 25.79 4.05 -4.26
C CYS A 189 27.11 3.94 -5.01
N HIS A 190 27.40 4.90 -5.87
CA HIS A 190 28.75 5.07 -6.38
C HIS A 190 29.57 5.77 -5.31
N ALA A 191 30.68 5.14 -4.89
CA ALA A 191 31.67 5.84 -4.10
C ALA A 191 32.34 6.87 -5.02
N SER A 192 31.98 8.14 -4.86
CA SER A 192 32.74 9.23 -5.46
C SER A 192 34.09 9.27 -4.74
N SER A 193 35.13 8.84 -5.46
CA SER A 193 36.54 8.90 -5.04
C SER A 193 37.04 10.32 -4.89
#